data_AF-A0A158S7G9-F1
#
_entry.id   AF-A0A158S7G9-F1
#
_cell.length_a   1.000
_cell.length_b   1.000
_cell.length_c   1.000
_cell.angle_alpha   90.00
_cell.angle_beta   90.00
_cell.angle_gamma   90.00
#
_symmetry.space_group_name_H-M   'P 1'
#
loop_
_entity.id
_entity.type
_entity.pdbx_description
1 polymer ?
#
loop_
_entity_poly.entity_id
_entity_poly.type
_entity_poly.pdbx_seq_one_letter_code
_entity_poly.pdbx_strand_id
1 'polypeptide(L)'
;MSPMDNLFGNTLVVKSARGNARLWYNPDGTLTGVDDKGQQLGGTWTIDGVKLCTRISKPLPRPDHRGTMEPHDVGDCWEDHRSDGTTTLLSIEPGR
;
A
#
# COMPACT_ATOMS: atom_id res chain seq x y z
N MET A 1 12.94 -1.04 14.65
CA MET A 1 12.23 -1.68 13.52
C MET A 1 11.37 -0.64 12.88
N SER A 2 11.43 -0.56 11.55
CA SER A 2 10.54 0.32 10.78
C SER A 2 9.16 -0.33 10.74
N PRO A 3 8.05 0.44 10.84
CA PRO A 3 6.71 -0.10 10.59
C PRO A 3 6.58 -0.77 9.20
N MET A 4 7.48 -0.45 8.25
CA MET A 4 7.53 -1.05 6.92
C MET A 4 8.11 -2.47 6.88
N ASP A 5 8.80 -2.92 7.95
CA ASP A 5 9.57 -4.17 7.92
C ASP A 5 8.67 -5.36 7.57
N ASN A 6 7.43 -5.38 8.06
CA ASN A 6 6.45 -6.44 7.78
C ASN A 6 5.84 -6.36 6.36
N LEU A 7 5.99 -5.24 5.65
CA LEU A 7 5.56 -5.11 4.25
C LEU A 7 6.60 -5.67 3.27
N PHE A 8 7.87 -5.70 3.65
CA PHE A 8 8.92 -6.22 2.77
C PHE A 8 8.82 -7.73 2.63
N GLY A 9 8.78 -8.22 1.38
CA GLY A 9 8.63 -9.64 1.07
C GLY A 9 7.20 -10.19 1.23
N ASN A 10 6.24 -9.35 1.65
CA ASN A 10 4.84 -9.69 1.82
C ASN A 10 3.96 -8.88 0.85
N THR A 11 2.66 -9.19 0.83
CA THR A 11 1.68 -8.51 -0.03
C THR A 11 0.76 -7.64 0.82
N LEU A 12 0.73 -6.34 0.53
CA LEU A 12 -0.36 -5.49 1.02
C LEU A 12 -1.55 -5.63 0.07
N VAL A 13 -2.65 -6.17 0.57
CA VAL A 13 -3.92 -6.24 -0.16
C VAL A 13 -4.76 -5.03 0.21
N VAL A 14 -5.23 -4.34 -0.81
CA VAL A 14 -6.05 -3.14 -0.73
C VAL A 14 -7.42 -3.49 -1.29
N LYS A 15 -8.47 -3.37 -0.49
CA LYS A 15 -9.86 -3.54 -0.92
C LYS A 15 -10.63 -2.25 -0.71
N SER A 16 -11.19 -1.70 -1.79
CA SER A 16 -11.93 -0.45 -1.73
C SER A 16 -13.11 -0.45 -2.71
N ALA A 17 -14.06 0.45 -2.51
CA ALA A 17 -15.16 0.67 -3.46
C ALA A 17 -14.68 1.13 -4.85
N ARG A 18 -13.43 1.63 -4.97
CA ARG A 18 -12.83 2.05 -6.24
C ARG A 18 -12.09 0.93 -6.96
N GLY A 19 -12.03 -0.26 -6.36
CA GLY A 19 -11.29 -1.41 -6.87
C GLY A 19 -10.26 -1.93 -5.87
N ASN A 20 -9.75 -3.11 -6.18
CA ASN A 20 -8.77 -3.80 -5.35
C ASN A 20 -7.37 -3.70 -5.95
N ALA A 21 -6.35 -3.82 -5.11
CA ALA A 21 -4.96 -3.93 -5.55
C ALA A 21 -4.15 -4.82 -4.63
N ARG A 22 -3.13 -5.47 -5.18
CA ARG A 22 -2.04 -6.12 -4.43
C ARG A 22 -0.80 -5.27 -4.64
N LEU A 23 -0.16 -4.84 -3.56
CA LEU A 23 1.02 -3.97 -3.58
C LEU A 23 2.19 -4.69 -2.89
N TRP A 24 3.38 -4.51 -3.46
CA TRP A 24 4.64 -5.02 -2.94
C TRP A 24 5.61 -3.86 -2.77
N TYR A 25 5.97 -3.58 -1.52
CA TYR A 25 6.93 -2.56 -1.16
C TYR A 25 8.34 -3.14 -1.19
N ASN A 26 9.28 -2.39 -1.74
CA ASN A 26 10.69 -2.76 -1.80
C ASN A 26 11.50 -1.84 -0.87
N PRO A 27 12.54 -2.36 -0.18
CA PRO A 27 13.38 -1.55 0.73
C PRO A 27 14.08 -0.35 0.05
N ASP A 28 14.20 -0.34 -1.27
CA ASP A 28 14.84 0.71 -2.07
C ASP A 28 13.95 1.96 -2.31
N GLY A 29 12.76 2.02 -1.70
CA GLY A 29 11.81 3.12 -1.87
C GLY A 29 10.89 2.97 -3.09
N THR A 30 10.95 1.84 -3.80
CA THR A 30 10.01 1.53 -4.89
C THR A 30 8.86 0.66 -4.43
N LEU A 31 7.74 0.71 -5.15
CA LEU A 31 6.66 -0.25 -5.01
C LEU A 31 6.19 -0.72 -6.38
N THR A 32 5.74 -1.97 -6.41
CA THR A 32 5.05 -2.56 -7.56
C THR A 32 3.70 -3.08 -7.13
N GLY A 33 2.81 -3.36 -8.08
CA GLY A 33 1.51 -3.89 -7.74
C GLY A 33 0.74 -4.41 -8.93
N VAL A 34 -0.43 -4.94 -8.66
CA VAL A 34 -1.42 -5.30 -9.68
C VAL A 34 -2.79 -4.87 -9.18
N ASP A 35 -3.59 -4.25 -10.04
CA ASP A 35 -4.98 -3.94 -9.71
C ASP A 35 -5.93 -5.09 -10.06
N ASP A 36 -7.21 -4.93 -9.72
CA ASP A 36 -8.29 -5.88 -9.98
C ASP A 36 -8.51 -6.23 -11.45
N LYS A 37 -7.95 -5.46 -12.39
CA LYS A 37 -7.99 -5.73 -13.84
C LYS A 37 -6.73 -6.44 -14.34
N GLY A 38 -5.81 -6.81 -13.44
CA GLY A 38 -4.53 -7.41 -13.81
C GLY A 38 -3.51 -6.38 -14.30
N GLN A 39 -3.77 -5.08 -14.15
CA GLN A 39 -2.88 -4.04 -14.64
C GLN A 39 -1.69 -3.84 -13.69
N GLN A 40 -0.48 -3.87 -14.24
CA GLN A 40 0.75 -3.67 -13.47
C GLN A 40 0.87 -2.21 -13.00
N LEU A 41 1.05 -2.04 -11.69
CA LEU A 41 1.26 -0.77 -11.03
C LEU A 41 2.74 -0.58 -10.71
N GLY A 42 3.20 0.66 -10.80
CA GLY A 42 4.58 1.03 -10.43
C GLY A 42 4.62 2.39 -9.77
N GLY A 43 5.39 2.49 -8.69
CA GLY A 43 5.42 3.68 -7.86
C GLY A 43 6.62 3.76 -6.93
N THR A 44 6.53 4.72 -6.03
CA THR A 44 7.52 4.97 -4.97
C THR A 44 6.82 5.14 -3.64
N TRP A 45 7.56 4.91 -2.56
CA TRP A 45 7.11 5.17 -1.21
C TRP A 45 8.19 5.89 -0.40
N THR A 46 7.76 6.69 0.57
CA THR A 46 8.62 7.34 1.56
C THR A 46 7.92 7.38 2.92
N ILE A 47 8.71 7.52 3.98
CA ILE A 47 8.20 7.82 5.33
C ILE A 47 8.50 9.28 5.64
N ASP A 48 7.47 10.02 6.04
CA ASP A 48 7.56 11.41 6.47
C ASP A 48 6.94 11.54 7.86
N GLY A 49 7.80 11.56 8.89
CA GLY A 49 7.40 11.40 10.28
C GLY A 49 6.76 10.04 10.52
N VAL A 50 5.46 10.03 10.87
CA VAL A 50 4.66 8.81 11.06
C VAL A 50 3.80 8.47 9.83
N LYS A 51 3.98 9.17 8.71
CA LYS A 51 3.12 9.01 7.53
C LYS A 51 3.83 8.24 6.43
N LEU A 52 3.19 7.17 5.96
CA LEU A 52 3.58 6.49 4.72
C LEU A 52 3.01 7.26 3.53
N CYS A 53 3.90 7.74 2.66
CA CYS A 53 3.55 8.45 1.44
C CYS A 53 3.80 7.55 0.25
N THR A 54 2.78 7.30 -0.57
CA THR A 54 2.88 6.46 -1.76
C THR A 54 2.46 7.22 -2.99
N ARG A 55 3.27 7.09 -4.05
CA ARG A 55 3.00 7.70 -5.35
C ARG A 55 3.05 6.64 -6.44
N ILE A 56 1.90 6.37 -7.06
CA ILE A 56 1.77 5.45 -8.20
C ILE A 56 1.83 6.27 -9.48
N SER A 57 2.79 5.94 -10.34
CA SER A 57 3.07 6.66 -11.59
C SER A 57 2.80 5.82 -12.85
N LYS A 58 2.70 4.49 -12.70
CA LYS A 58 2.43 3.56 -13.80
C LYS A 58 1.17 2.73 -13.54
N PRO A 59 0.39 2.42 -14.59
CA PRO A 59 0.58 2.89 -15.97
C PRO A 59 0.07 4.30 -16.20
N LEU A 60 -0.82 4.78 -15.32
CA LEU A 60 -1.24 6.17 -15.23
C LEU A 60 -1.03 6.65 -13.79
N PRO A 61 -0.68 7.93 -13.58
CA PRO A 61 -0.62 8.51 -12.26
C PRO A 61 -1.95 8.33 -11.52
N ARG A 62 -1.88 7.83 -10.28
CA ARG A 62 -3.03 7.79 -9.36
C ARG A 62 -2.84 8.88 -8.30
N PRO A 63 -3.91 9.33 -7.63
CA PRO A 63 -3.78 10.25 -6.51
C PRO A 63 -2.77 9.72 -5.49
N ASP A 64 -1.86 10.59 -5.05
CA ASP A 64 -0.91 10.24 -4.00
C ASP A 64 -1.68 9.88 -2.73
N HIS A 65 -1.23 8.84 -2.04
CA HIS A 65 -1.80 8.44 -0.76
C HIS A 65 -0.82 8.74 0.35
N ARG A 66 -1.35 9.25 1.47
CA ARG A 66 -0.60 9.57 2.67
C ARG A 66 -1.41 9.12 3.88
N GLY A 67 -1.07 7.94 4.40
CA GLY A 67 -1.69 7.33 5.57
C GLY A 67 -0.77 7.39 6.78
N THR A 68 -1.34 7.36 7.99
CA THR A 68 -0.53 7.10 9.19
C THR A 68 -0.04 5.66 9.11
N MET A 69 1.25 5.45 9.28
CA MET A 69 1.83 4.12 9.30
C MET A 69 1.83 3.59 10.73
N GLU A 70 0.77 2.86 11.05
CA GLU A 70 0.71 2.07 12.28
C GLU A 70 1.45 0.74 12.07
N PRO A 71 2.14 0.22 13.09
CA PRO A 71 2.71 -1.12 13.00
C PRO A 71 1.60 -2.17 12.83
N HIS A 72 1.71 -2.98 11.78
CA HIS A 72 0.83 -4.13 11.52
C HIS A 72 1.66 -5.37 11.25
N ASP A 73 1.19 -6.51 11.74
CA ASP A 73 1.82 -7.81 11.55
C ASP A 73 1.29 -8.53 10.30
N VAL A 74 2.05 -9.52 9.83
CA VAL A 74 1.60 -10.39 8.74
C VAL A 74 0.38 -11.18 9.21
N GLY A 75 -0.71 -11.11 8.45
CA GLY A 75 -2.01 -11.67 8.80
C GLY A 75 -3.02 -10.64 9.31
N ASP A 76 -2.57 -9.43 9.65
CA ASP A 76 -3.47 -8.36 10.11
C ASP A 76 -4.39 -7.87 9.00
N CYS A 77 -5.57 -7.40 9.43
CA CYS A 77 -6.57 -6.77 8.58
C CYS A 77 -7.15 -5.56 9.33
N TRP A 78 -7.16 -4.39 8.70
CA TRP A 78 -7.61 -3.14 9.32
C TRP A 78 -8.25 -2.20 8.30
N GLU A 79 -8.98 -1.20 8.81
CA GLU A 79 -9.55 -0.13 7.99
C GLU A 79 -8.63 1.09 7.97
N ASP A 80 -8.40 1.62 6.76
CA ASP A 80 -7.73 2.89 6.51
C ASP A 80 -8.75 3.92 6.03
N HIS A 81 -8.90 5.00 6.79
CA HIS A 81 -9.76 6.13 6.45
C HIS A 81 -8.96 7.18 5.69
N ARG A 82 -9.20 7.27 4.39
CA ARG A 82 -8.49 8.22 3.53
C ARG A 82 -9.06 9.63 3.66
N SER A 83 -8.21 10.61 3.42
CA SER A 83 -8.57 12.04 3.45
C SER A 83 -9.65 12.43 2.43
N ASP A 84 -9.89 11.62 1.40
CA ASP A 84 -10.96 11.80 0.43
C ASP A 84 -12.31 11.19 0.88
N GLY A 85 -12.40 10.76 2.15
CA GLY A 85 -13.59 10.16 2.75
C GLY A 85 -13.80 8.69 2.40
N THR A 86 -12.87 8.06 1.66
CA THR A 86 -12.99 6.63 1.33
C THR A 86 -12.42 5.76 2.44
N THR A 87 -13.17 4.75 2.86
CA THR A 87 -12.65 3.66 3.70
C THR A 87 -12.09 2.56 2.80
N THR A 88 -10.89 2.12 3.13
CA THR A 88 -10.19 1.03 2.46
C THR A 88 -9.89 -0.06 3.47
N LEU A 89 -10.20 -1.31 3.15
CA LEU A 89 -9.77 -2.45 3.97
C LEU A 89 -8.39 -2.88 3.49
N LEU A 90 -7.44 -2.91 4.42
CA LEU A 90 -6.05 -3.30 4.18
C LEU A 90 -5.77 -4.61 4.90
N SER A 91 -4.94 -5.46 4.30
CA SER A 91 -4.38 -6.63 4.98
C SER A 91 -2.97 -6.95 4.51
N ILE A 92 -2.14 -7.51 5.39
CA ILE A 92 -0.82 -8.02 5.03
C ILE A 92 -0.90 -9.54 4.86
N GLU A 93 -0.83 -10.02 3.62
CA GLU A 93 -0.78 -11.44 3.32
C GLU A 93 0.67 -11.92 3.21
N PRO A 94 0.99 -13.15 3.70
CA PRO A 94 2.34 -13.68 3.61
C PRO A 94 2.77 -13.91 2.16
N GLY A 95 4.00 -13.51 1.84
CA GLY A 95 4.62 -13.73 0.53
C GLY A 95 4.21 -12.72 -0.55
N ARG A 96 4.87 -12.83 -1.71
CA ARG A 96 4.65 -12.03 -2.91
C ARG A 96 3.94 -12.83 -4.00
#